data_AF-A0A7M7IZ53-F1
#
_entry.id   AF-A0A7M7IZ53-F1
#
_cell.length_a   1.000
_cell.length_b   1.000
_cell.length_c   1.000
_cell.angle_alpha   90.00
_cell.angle_beta   90.00
_cell.angle_gamma   90.00
#
_symmetry.space_group_name_H-M   'P 1'
#
loop_
_entity.id
_entity.type
_entity.pdbx_description
1 polymer ?
#
loop_
_entity_poly.entity_id
_entity_poly.type
_entity_poly.pdbx_seq_one_letter_code
_entity_poly.pdbx_strand_id
1 'polypeptide(L)'
;MKTASFVDKLTRSSRSRRITTSEFQARLEGNSLYTASMPRQVAYGAKISLKNHRTGGAYLHSHFHLYPEGIGARQQQVTTYSHKDENNQWLIKPWDREVQENDTVILLKDGDLLRLEHTQTSRNLHSHREEAPLTKRHNQVTCYGEKGVGDANDVWRLEVVKGAGPNGEVHTVTTKFRLIHYLANCALLSHNKQLPKWGFDQMEVTCTPNKRDKNAVWNVEDNWFSKLPSESFERYRPGFIQMFFESHAVMLQGNAGLKPKEGELTSRPWHWPINLRGQFFSGFEYRVYLLGNPLIWWSNLILLGVYFVLQTGVLVLGQRRGDNDVHYLTSSCRWLLLGWAVHYVPFYAMGRVLYFHHYFPALMFSSMLSGVVIDYVITLCIPTRQRHWVIAGLLSVIVYSFSLFSPLAYGMQGPPANLPNSTMHGLKWLDTWEF
;
A
#
# COMPACT_ATOMS: atom_id res chain seq x y z
N MET A 1 -33.74 -8.20 -2.29
CA MET A 1 -32.73 -7.13 -2.43
C MET A 1 -31.37 -7.71 -2.00
N LYS A 2 -30.61 -8.30 -2.94
CA LYS A 2 -29.30 -8.92 -2.67
C LYS A 2 -28.20 -7.91 -3.01
N THR A 3 -27.94 -6.95 -2.12
CA THR A 3 -26.68 -6.20 -2.13
C THR A 3 -25.58 -7.12 -1.60
N ALA A 4 -25.16 -8.09 -2.41
CA ALA A 4 -23.95 -8.84 -2.13
C ALA A 4 -22.77 -7.86 -2.21
N SER A 5 -22.22 -7.51 -1.04
CA SER A 5 -21.11 -6.59 -0.95
C SER A 5 -19.89 -7.17 -1.68
N PHE A 6 -18.96 -6.31 -2.12
CA PHE A 6 -17.67 -6.75 -2.68
C PHE A 6 -16.97 -7.79 -1.80
N VAL A 7 -17.16 -7.71 -0.47
CA VAL A 7 -16.61 -8.64 0.52
C VAL A 7 -17.28 -10.03 0.45
N ASP A 8 -18.59 -10.09 0.18
CA ASP A 8 -19.34 -11.35 0.12
C ASP A 8 -19.14 -12.12 -1.19
N LYS A 9 -18.84 -11.43 -2.30
CA LYS A 9 -18.55 -12.08 -3.60
C LYS A 9 -17.14 -12.62 -3.70
N LEU A 10 -16.26 -12.20 -2.79
CA LEU A 10 -14.85 -12.51 -2.79
C LEU A 10 -14.51 -13.32 -1.54
N THR A 11 -15.05 -14.53 -1.44
CA THR A 11 -14.79 -15.43 -0.31
C THR A 11 -13.44 -16.13 -0.41
N ARG A 12 -12.86 -16.27 -1.61
CA ARG A 12 -11.64 -17.07 -1.83
C ARG A 12 -10.33 -16.35 -1.47
N SER A 13 -9.39 -17.09 -0.90
CA SER A 13 -8.03 -16.65 -0.61
C SER A 13 -7.23 -16.36 -1.90
N SER A 14 -6.39 -15.33 -1.87
CA SER A 14 -5.45 -14.98 -2.95
C SER A 14 -4.14 -14.43 -2.38
N ARG A 15 -3.06 -14.42 -3.19
CA ARG A 15 -1.75 -13.90 -2.76
C ARG A 15 -1.81 -12.46 -2.21
N SER A 16 -2.64 -11.61 -2.80
CA SER A 16 -2.84 -10.22 -2.37
C SER A 16 -3.51 -10.05 -1.00
N ARG A 17 -4.18 -11.09 -0.48
CA ARG A 17 -4.92 -11.03 0.80
C ARG A 17 -4.10 -11.48 2.01
N ARG A 18 -2.83 -11.83 1.82
CA ARG A 18 -1.93 -12.17 2.93
C ARG A 18 -1.56 -10.98 3.81
N ILE A 19 -1.89 -9.77 3.35
CA ILE A 19 -1.58 -8.48 3.98
C ILE A 19 -2.58 -8.14 5.12
N THR A 20 -3.72 -8.84 5.19
CA THR A 20 -4.74 -8.66 6.24
C THR A 20 -4.41 -9.47 7.50
N THR A 21 -5.09 -9.18 8.61
CA THR A 21 -4.91 -9.86 9.90
C THR A 21 -5.30 -11.34 9.82
N SER A 22 -4.79 -12.15 10.76
CA SER A 22 -5.14 -13.57 10.85
C SER A 22 -6.65 -13.79 11.04
N GLU A 23 -7.31 -12.92 11.81
CA GLU A 23 -8.77 -12.92 11.99
C GLU A 23 -9.50 -12.78 10.65
N PHE A 24 -9.11 -11.79 9.83
CA PHE A 24 -9.67 -11.59 8.49
C PHE A 24 -9.43 -12.80 7.58
N GLN A 25 -8.20 -13.34 7.61
CA GLN A 25 -7.80 -14.47 6.79
C GLN A 25 -8.56 -15.75 7.12
N ALA A 26 -8.98 -15.95 8.38
CA ALA A 26 -9.78 -17.10 8.81
C ALA A 26 -11.17 -17.17 8.18
N ARG A 27 -11.67 -16.07 7.57
CA ARG A 27 -12.95 -16.03 6.85
C ARG A 27 -12.80 -16.31 5.35
N LEU A 28 -11.59 -16.41 4.83
CA LEU A 28 -11.32 -16.61 3.41
C LEU A 28 -11.26 -18.11 3.06
N GLU A 29 -12.20 -18.60 2.25
CA GLU A 29 -12.21 -19.95 1.69
C GLU A 29 -10.88 -20.27 0.99
N GLY A 30 -10.27 -21.41 1.32
CA GLY A 30 -8.97 -21.83 0.80
C GLY A 30 -7.76 -21.20 1.51
N ASN A 31 -7.97 -20.40 2.57
CA ASN A 31 -6.91 -20.08 3.52
C ASN A 31 -6.70 -21.27 4.49
N SER A 32 -5.45 -21.51 4.91
CA SER A 32 -5.14 -22.54 5.91
C SER A 32 -5.93 -22.35 7.21
N LEU A 33 -6.23 -21.11 7.60
CA LEU A 33 -7.00 -20.79 8.80
C LEU A 33 -8.51 -21.01 8.65
N TYR A 34 -9.02 -21.18 7.43
CA TYR A 34 -10.45 -21.30 7.18
C TYR A 34 -11.05 -22.58 7.78
N THR A 35 -10.35 -23.70 7.62
CA THR A 35 -10.73 -25.02 8.15
C THR A 35 -9.74 -25.49 9.22
N ALA A 36 -8.90 -24.59 9.75
CA ALA A 36 -7.94 -24.97 10.78
C ALA A 36 -8.67 -25.37 12.07
N SER A 37 -8.23 -26.49 12.64
CA SER A 37 -8.58 -26.92 13.99
C SER A 37 -7.27 -27.05 14.77
N MET A 38 -7.12 -26.26 15.82
CA MET A 38 -5.92 -26.23 16.65
C MET A 38 -6.25 -25.80 18.07
N PRO A 39 -5.37 -26.06 19.06
CA PRO A 39 -5.62 -25.66 20.43
C PRO A 39 -5.79 -24.15 20.56
N ARG A 40 -6.86 -23.76 21.25
CA ARG A 40 -7.15 -22.36 21.54
C ARG A 40 -6.16 -21.80 22.55
N GLN A 41 -5.91 -22.53 23.63
CA GLN A 41 -4.97 -22.13 24.67
C GLN A 41 -3.54 -22.47 24.25
N VAL A 42 -2.61 -21.57 24.57
CA VAL A 42 -1.18 -21.76 24.32
C VAL A 42 -0.52 -22.26 25.61
N ALA A 43 0.35 -23.26 25.50
CA ALA A 43 1.04 -23.88 26.63
C ALA A 43 2.54 -23.97 26.38
N TYR A 44 3.32 -24.08 27.46
CA TYR A 44 4.73 -24.45 27.35
C TYR A 44 4.88 -25.84 26.71
N GLY A 45 5.86 -25.98 25.82
CA GLY A 45 6.07 -27.16 24.98
C GLY A 45 5.27 -27.16 23.68
N ALA A 46 4.40 -26.17 23.44
CA ALA A 46 3.72 -26.01 22.17
C ALA A 46 4.67 -25.49 21.09
N LYS A 47 4.53 -26.04 19.87
CA LYS A 47 5.11 -25.42 18.66
C LYS A 47 4.11 -24.41 18.14
N ILE A 48 4.56 -23.21 17.79
CA ILE A 48 3.71 -22.11 17.35
C ILE A 48 4.29 -21.38 16.15
N SER A 49 3.44 -20.65 15.43
CA SER A 49 3.87 -19.59 14.52
C SER A 49 3.48 -18.23 15.08
N LEU A 50 4.43 -17.29 15.14
CA LEU A 50 4.20 -15.92 15.58
C LEU A 50 4.03 -15.02 14.37
N LYS A 51 2.97 -14.22 14.34
CA LYS A 51 2.74 -13.22 13.29
C LYS A 51 2.69 -11.82 13.87
N ASN A 52 3.35 -10.90 13.18
CA ASN A 52 3.29 -9.50 13.56
C ASN A 52 1.90 -8.92 13.25
N HIS A 53 1.30 -8.21 14.20
CA HIS A 53 -0.07 -7.71 14.07
C HIS A 53 -0.20 -6.48 13.15
N ARG A 54 0.92 -5.87 12.73
CA ARG A 54 0.87 -4.76 11.77
C ARG A 54 0.17 -5.18 10.48
N THR A 55 -0.44 -4.23 9.80
CA THR A 55 -0.93 -4.44 8.44
C THR A 55 0.22 -4.82 7.51
N GLY A 56 0.06 -5.89 6.74
CA GLY A 56 1.16 -6.51 6.00
C GLY A 56 2.17 -7.25 6.86
N GLY A 57 1.80 -7.58 8.10
CA GLY A 57 2.62 -8.33 9.03
C GLY A 57 2.93 -9.74 8.51
N ALA A 58 4.13 -10.19 8.83
CA ALA A 58 4.70 -11.44 8.39
C ALA A 58 5.04 -12.32 9.61
N TYR A 59 5.36 -13.59 9.37
CA TYR A 59 5.71 -14.54 10.42
C TYR A 59 7.13 -14.30 10.91
N LEU A 60 7.36 -14.43 12.21
CA LEU A 60 8.72 -14.50 12.76
C LEU A 60 9.43 -15.71 12.14
N HIS A 61 10.57 -15.47 11.53
CA HIS A 61 11.25 -16.42 10.67
C HIS A 61 12.74 -16.47 11.00
N SER A 62 13.34 -17.65 10.85
CA SER A 62 14.78 -17.83 11.00
C SER A 62 15.27 -18.93 10.07
N HIS A 63 16.51 -18.84 9.60
CA HIS A 63 17.11 -19.81 8.69
C HIS A 63 18.61 -19.94 8.97
N PHE A 64 19.28 -20.97 8.46
CA PHE A 64 20.68 -21.28 8.80
C PHE A 64 21.72 -20.20 8.43
N HIS A 65 21.37 -19.21 7.59
CA HIS A 65 22.28 -18.11 7.24
C HIS A 65 22.55 -17.17 8.42
N LEU A 66 23.80 -16.74 8.53
CA LEU A 66 24.25 -15.78 9.53
C LEU A 66 24.19 -14.36 9.00
N TYR A 67 24.11 -13.36 9.89
CA TYR A 67 24.37 -11.98 9.50
C TYR A 67 25.79 -11.86 8.92
N PRO A 68 25.98 -11.08 7.84
CA PRO A 68 27.28 -10.92 7.21
C PRO A 68 28.23 -10.13 8.10
N GLU A 69 29.53 -10.24 7.80
CA GLU A 69 30.56 -9.50 8.53
C GLU A 69 30.34 -7.99 8.45
N GLY A 70 30.56 -7.29 9.56
CA GLY A 70 30.31 -5.85 9.69
C GLY A 70 28.85 -5.46 9.96
N ILE A 71 27.91 -6.42 10.02
CA ILE A 71 26.51 -6.18 10.39
C ILE A 71 26.20 -6.82 11.74
N GLY A 72 26.60 -6.13 12.81
CA GLY A 72 26.41 -6.60 14.19
C GLY A 72 27.05 -7.97 14.43
N ALA A 73 26.41 -8.78 15.26
CA ALA A 73 26.93 -10.06 15.66
C ALA A 73 26.74 -11.07 14.53
N ARG A 74 27.79 -11.86 14.27
CA ARG A 74 27.79 -12.93 13.26
C ARG A 74 27.03 -14.16 13.75
N GLN A 75 25.74 -13.98 14.03
CA GLN A 75 24.81 -14.98 14.52
C GLN A 75 23.71 -15.24 13.50
N GLN A 76 22.85 -16.24 13.77
CA GLN A 76 21.82 -16.66 12.82
C GLN A 76 20.78 -15.55 12.64
N GLN A 77 20.39 -15.31 11.39
CA GLN A 77 19.47 -14.23 11.03
C GLN A 77 18.06 -14.50 11.55
N VAL A 78 17.41 -13.46 12.07
CA VAL A 78 15.98 -13.46 12.37
C VAL A 78 15.31 -12.36 11.55
N THR A 79 14.23 -12.73 10.88
CA THR A 79 13.50 -11.86 9.95
C THR A 79 12.00 -12.04 10.12
N THR A 80 11.21 -11.32 9.33
CA THR A 80 9.85 -11.77 9.05
C THR A 80 9.64 -12.16 7.60
N TYR A 81 8.95 -13.29 7.41
CA TYR A 81 8.66 -13.88 6.11
C TYR A 81 7.15 -13.98 5.88
N SER A 82 6.68 -13.60 4.69
CA SER A 82 5.25 -13.42 4.41
C SER A 82 4.53 -14.72 4.01
N HIS A 83 5.26 -15.83 3.88
CA HIS A 83 4.72 -17.13 3.50
C HIS A 83 4.79 -18.10 4.68
N LYS A 84 3.86 -19.06 4.74
CA LYS A 84 3.94 -20.17 5.68
C LYS A 84 5.09 -21.08 5.28
N ASP A 85 5.92 -21.43 6.25
CA ASP A 85 7.15 -22.20 6.12
C ASP A 85 7.41 -22.93 7.44
N GLU A 86 8.11 -24.06 7.40
CA GLU A 86 8.53 -24.78 8.62
C GLU A 86 9.51 -23.94 9.46
N ASN A 87 10.29 -23.07 8.81
CA ASN A 87 11.19 -22.10 9.44
C ASN A 87 10.46 -20.93 10.15
N ASN A 88 9.13 -20.95 10.18
CA ASN A 88 8.32 -20.03 10.98
C ASN A 88 7.91 -20.64 12.33
N GLN A 89 8.31 -21.88 12.61
CA GLN A 89 7.88 -22.61 13.79
C GLN A 89 8.84 -22.39 14.97
N TRP A 90 8.26 -22.07 16.12
CA TRP A 90 8.96 -21.80 17.36
C TRP A 90 8.39 -22.65 18.48
N LEU A 91 9.25 -23.27 19.28
CA LEU A 91 8.90 -24.01 20.48
C LEU A 91 8.94 -23.06 21.68
N ILE A 92 7.82 -22.94 22.41
CA ILE A 92 7.77 -22.14 23.63
C ILE A 92 8.31 -22.96 24.80
N LYS A 93 9.33 -22.46 25.48
CA LYS A 93 9.92 -23.08 26.67
C LYS A 93 9.86 -22.15 27.88
N PRO A 94 9.78 -22.69 29.10
CA PRO A 94 10.08 -21.93 30.30
C PRO A 94 11.50 -21.36 30.23
N TRP A 95 11.71 -20.21 30.87
CA TRP A 95 13.02 -19.56 30.87
C TRP A 95 14.07 -20.32 31.69
N ASP A 96 13.64 -21.07 32.71
CA ASP A 96 14.48 -21.69 33.74
C ASP A 96 14.69 -23.20 33.58
N ARG A 97 13.89 -23.87 32.74
CA ARG A 97 13.96 -25.31 32.54
C ARG A 97 13.55 -25.76 31.15
N GLU A 98 13.91 -26.99 30.82
CA GLU A 98 13.43 -27.69 29.64
C GLU A 98 12.06 -28.33 29.91
N VAL A 99 11.24 -28.45 28.86
CA VAL A 99 9.92 -29.10 28.95
C VAL A 99 10.10 -30.60 28.70
N GLN A 100 9.62 -31.43 29.61
CA GLN A 100 9.63 -32.89 29.48
C GLN A 100 8.29 -33.42 28.98
N GLU A 101 8.29 -34.58 28.31
CA GLU A 101 7.07 -35.20 27.80
C GLU A 101 6.05 -35.53 28.90
N ASN A 102 6.51 -35.80 30.12
CA ASN A 102 5.66 -36.13 31.27
C ASN A 102 5.21 -34.90 32.08
N ASP A 103 5.63 -33.69 31.69
CA ASP A 103 5.22 -32.48 32.41
C ASP A 103 3.71 -32.26 32.29
N THR A 104 3.13 -31.77 33.37
CA THR A 104 1.76 -31.27 33.38
C THR A 104 1.62 -30.10 32.41
N VAL A 105 0.44 -29.96 31.80
CA VAL A 105 0.19 -28.86 30.87
C VAL A 105 0.17 -27.55 31.64
N ILE A 106 1.14 -26.68 31.35
CA ILE A 106 1.22 -25.33 31.92
C ILE A 106 0.86 -24.33 30.83
N LEU A 107 -0.25 -23.63 31.03
CA LEU A 107 -0.71 -22.58 30.13
C LEU A 107 0.17 -21.34 30.22
N LEU A 108 0.43 -20.74 29.07
CA LEU A 108 1.16 -19.48 28.95
C LEU A 108 0.26 -18.32 29.37
N LYS A 109 0.74 -17.47 30.28
CA LYS A 109 -0.02 -16.36 30.85
C LYS A 109 0.69 -15.01 30.69
N ASP A 110 -0.06 -13.94 30.91
CA ASP A 110 0.50 -12.59 30.99
C ASP A 110 1.57 -12.46 32.07
N GLY A 111 2.67 -11.79 31.76
CA GLY A 111 3.80 -11.56 32.66
C GLY A 111 4.82 -12.70 32.71
N ASP A 112 4.53 -13.84 32.09
CA ASP A 112 5.41 -15.00 32.05
C ASP A 112 6.75 -14.71 31.37
N LEU A 113 7.81 -15.36 31.87
CA LEU A 113 9.13 -15.37 31.25
C LEU A 113 9.33 -16.67 30.46
N LEU A 114 9.75 -16.54 29.21
CA LEU A 114 9.86 -17.64 28.26
C LEU A 114 11.11 -17.55 27.40
N ARG A 115 11.49 -18.68 26.80
CA ARG A 115 12.42 -18.78 25.67
C ARG A 115 11.67 -19.27 24.44
N LEU A 116 12.05 -18.77 23.27
CA LEU A 116 11.54 -19.24 21.98
C LEU A 116 12.67 -19.95 21.25
N GLU A 117 12.55 -21.25 21.08
CA GLU A 117 13.51 -22.03 20.30
C GLU A 117 12.99 -22.21 18.87
N HIS A 118 13.79 -21.84 17.88
CA HIS A 118 13.49 -22.10 16.48
C HIS A 118 13.58 -23.61 16.19
N THR A 119 12.50 -24.23 15.72
CA THR A 119 12.39 -25.69 15.66
C THR A 119 13.37 -26.35 14.69
N GLN A 120 13.68 -25.71 13.56
CA GLN A 120 14.53 -26.29 12.52
C GLN A 120 16.03 -26.18 12.83
N THR A 121 16.44 -25.17 13.58
CA THR A 121 17.87 -24.93 13.90
C THR A 121 18.21 -25.16 15.36
N SER A 122 17.21 -25.42 16.21
CA SER A 122 17.34 -25.57 17.66
C SER A 122 18.13 -24.45 18.35
N ARG A 123 17.93 -23.21 17.86
CA ARG A 123 18.55 -22.00 18.40
C ARG A 123 17.50 -21.11 19.04
N ASN A 124 17.86 -20.42 20.10
CA ASN A 124 16.95 -19.53 20.83
C ASN A 124 16.86 -18.15 20.18
N LEU A 125 15.69 -17.54 20.21
CA LEU A 125 15.50 -16.13 19.90
C LEU A 125 16.26 -15.29 20.93
N HIS A 126 17.16 -14.46 20.44
CA HIS A 126 18.17 -13.77 21.24
C HIS A 126 18.25 -12.29 20.88
N SER A 127 18.62 -11.43 21.82
CA SER A 127 18.96 -10.04 21.52
C SER A 127 20.08 -9.53 22.43
N HIS A 128 20.94 -8.69 21.88
CA HIS A 128 22.08 -8.12 22.59
C HIS A 128 22.18 -6.62 22.28
N ARG A 129 23.07 -5.90 22.96
CA ARG A 129 23.24 -4.44 22.81
C ARG A 129 24.03 -4.02 21.57
N GLU A 130 23.97 -4.81 20.50
CA GLU A 130 24.54 -4.40 19.21
C GLU A 130 23.46 -3.81 18.31
N GLU A 131 23.84 -2.94 17.39
CA GLU A 131 22.89 -2.22 16.54
C GLU A 131 22.22 -3.13 15.51
N ALA A 132 20.92 -2.93 15.29
CA ALA A 132 20.20 -3.63 14.25
C ALA A 132 20.74 -3.34 12.83
N PRO A 133 20.54 -4.24 11.85
CA PRO A 133 21.13 -4.12 10.52
C PRO A 133 20.84 -2.80 9.79
N LEU A 134 19.58 -2.35 9.81
CA LEU A 134 19.13 -1.13 9.15
C LEU A 134 18.66 -0.07 10.16
N THR A 135 18.08 -0.49 11.29
CA THR A 135 17.54 0.44 12.29
C THR A 135 18.50 0.63 13.46
N LYS A 136 19.55 1.43 13.24
CA LYS A 136 20.69 1.61 14.16
C LYS A 136 20.35 2.03 15.60
N ARG A 137 19.17 2.61 15.83
CA ARG A 137 18.66 2.96 17.18
C ARG A 137 18.05 1.79 17.95
N HIS A 138 17.88 0.64 17.30
CA HIS A 138 17.34 -0.58 17.90
C HIS A 138 18.46 -1.59 18.10
N ASN A 139 18.22 -2.54 18.99
CA ASN A 139 19.10 -3.67 19.20
C ASN A 139 18.86 -4.76 18.14
N GLN A 140 19.93 -5.45 17.73
CA GLN A 140 19.87 -6.60 16.85
C GLN A 140 19.16 -7.77 17.54
N VAL A 141 18.40 -8.51 16.75
CA VAL A 141 17.75 -9.76 17.16
C VAL A 141 18.30 -10.88 16.28
N THR A 142 18.68 -11.98 16.90
CA THR A 142 19.38 -13.10 16.28
C THR A 142 18.82 -14.42 16.80
N CYS A 143 19.28 -15.51 16.20
CA CYS A 143 19.18 -16.84 16.79
C CYS A 143 20.54 -17.29 17.33
N TYR A 144 20.61 -17.59 18.63
CA TYR A 144 21.84 -17.96 19.33
C TYR A 144 21.68 -19.26 20.12
N GLY A 145 22.80 -19.83 20.56
CA GLY A 145 22.84 -21.10 21.26
C GLY A 145 22.73 -22.31 20.34
N GLU A 146 22.74 -23.51 20.94
CA GLU A 146 22.59 -24.79 20.25
C GLU A 146 21.77 -25.75 21.09
N LYS A 147 20.89 -26.54 20.44
CA LYS A 147 20.01 -27.52 21.10
C LYS A 147 19.17 -26.93 22.23
N GLY A 148 18.74 -25.66 22.07
CA GLY A 148 17.99 -24.93 23.09
C GLY A 148 18.82 -24.41 24.27
N VAL A 149 20.12 -24.72 24.33
CA VAL A 149 21.04 -24.18 25.33
C VAL A 149 21.57 -22.85 24.84
N GLY A 150 21.39 -21.80 25.64
CA GLY A 150 21.94 -20.48 25.39
C GLY A 150 22.16 -19.71 26.69
N ASP A 151 21.90 -18.41 26.71
CA ASP A 151 22.20 -17.56 27.86
C ASP A 151 21.02 -16.69 28.32
N ALA A 152 21.25 -15.83 29.30
CA ALA A 152 20.20 -14.99 29.89
C ALA A 152 19.59 -13.95 28.92
N ASN A 153 20.22 -13.70 27.77
CA ASN A 153 19.68 -12.86 26.68
C ASN A 153 18.73 -13.63 25.74
N ASP A 154 18.41 -14.88 26.06
CA ASP A 154 17.35 -15.62 25.35
C ASP A 154 15.97 -15.43 26.00
N VAL A 155 15.92 -14.73 27.14
CA VAL A 155 14.72 -14.63 27.98
C VAL A 155 13.86 -13.45 27.57
N TRP A 156 12.58 -13.73 27.29
CA TRP A 156 11.56 -12.75 26.92
C TRP A 156 10.41 -12.80 27.91
N ARG A 157 9.93 -11.63 28.32
CA ARG A 157 8.68 -11.46 29.08
C ARG A 157 7.52 -11.27 28.12
N LEU A 158 6.46 -12.05 28.28
CA LEU A 158 5.22 -11.85 27.55
C LEU A 158 4.37 -10.79 28.25
N GLU A 159 3.98 -9.75 27.49
CA GLU A 159 3.06 -8.71 27.96
C GLU A 159 1.83 -8.66 27.07
N VAL A 160 0.67 -9.06 27.59
CA VAL A 160 -0.61 -9.02 26.90
C VAL A 160 -1.04 -7.57 26.67
N VAL A 161 -1.42 -7.27 25.44
CA VAL A 161 -2.03 -5.99 25.05
C VAL A 161 -3.54 -6.07 25.09
N LYS A 162 -4.11 -7.15 24.53
CA LYS A 162 -5.56 -7.38 24.51
C LYS A 162 -5.91 -8.83 24.21
N GLY A 163 -7.12 -9.24 24.56
CA GLY A 163 -7.68 -10.53 24.16
C GLY A 163 -7.17 -11.74 24.93
N ALA A 164 -6.65 -11.56 26.15
CA ALA A 164 -6.36 -12.69 27.05
C ALA A 164 -7.64 -13.34 27.58
N GLY A 165 -7.52 -14.59 28.03
CA GLY A 165 -8.55 -15.29 28.78
C GLY A 165 -8.80 -14.67 30.17
N PRO A 166 -9.84 -15.14 30.89
CA PRO A 166 -10.21 -14.61 32.21
C PRO A 166 -9.06 -14.62 33.23
N ASN A 167 -8.17 -15.61 33.15
CA ASN A 167 -7.01 -15.77 34.03
C ASN A 167 -5.69 -15.24 33.43
N GLY A 168 -5.76 -14.37 32.41
CA GLY A 168 -4.57 -13.88 31.71
C GLY A 168 -3.96 -14.87 30.71
N GLU A 169 -4.68 -15.93 30.35
CA GLU A 169 -4.21 -16.98 29.43
C GLU A 169 -4.07 -16.46 28.00
N VAL A 170 -3.01 -16.88 27.32
CA VAL A 170 -2.77 -16.56 25.91
C VAL A 170 -3.55 -17.52 25.02
N HIS A 171 -4.32 -16.94 24.09
CA HIS A 171 -5.11 -17.65 23.11
C HIS A 171 -4.61 -17.42 21.67
N THR A 172 -4.62 -18.49 20.88
CA THR A 172 -4.36 -18.49 19.45
C THR A 172 -5.28 -17.51 18.72
N VAL A 173 -4.72 -16.75 17.76
CA VAL A 173 -5.34 -15.69 16.91
C VAL A 173 -5.87 -14.46 17.65
N THR A 174 -6.49 -14.62 18.81
CA THR A 174 -7.26 -13.56 19.49
C THR A 174 -6.43 -12.73 20.46
N THR A 175 -5.47 -13.33 21.16
CA THR A 175 -4.59 -12.60 22.08
C THR A 175 -3.51 -11.88 21.31
N LYS A 176 -3.34 -10.59 21.61
CA LYS A 176 -2.27 -9.76 21.06
C LYS A 176 -1.36 -9.36 22.21
N PHE A 177 -0.08 -9.60 22.06
CA PHE A 177 0.93 -9.43 23.12
C PHE A 177 2.22 -8.84 22.55
N ARG A 178 3.11 -8.44 23.45
CA ARG A 178 4.49 -8.04 23.15
C ARG A 178 5.44 -9.03 23.80
N LEU A 179 6.61 -9.19 23.19
CA LEU A 179 7.72 -9.90 23.80
C LEU A 179 8.76 -8.85 24.19
N ILE A 180 8.95 -8.69 25.50
CA ILE A 180 9.91 -7.74 26.06
C ILE A 180 11.16 -8.50 26.46
N HIS A 181 12.28 -8.19 25.83
CA HIS A 181 13.56 -8.79 26.17
C HIS A 181 13.93 -8.49 27.63
N TYR A 182 14.21 -9.51 28.43
CA TYR A 182 14.30 -9.38 29.88
C TYR A 182 15.46 -8.47 30.33
N LEU A 183 16.67 -8.67 29.80
CA LEU A 183 17.85 -7.90 30.21
C LEU A 183 17.94 -6.52 29.55
N ALA A 184 17.81 -6.46 28.22
CA ALA A 184 17.84 -5.22 27.46
C ALA A 184 16.59 -4.33 27.60
N ASN A 185 15.48 -4.85 28.16
CA ASN A 185 14.23 -4.11 28.39
C ASN A 185 13.68 -3.40 27.13
N CYS A 186 13.77 -4.07 25.98
CA CYS A 186 13.29 -3.62 24.69
C CYS A 186 12.22 -4.57 24.15
N ALA A 187 11.37 -4.14 23.21
CA ALA A 187 10.29 -4.96 22.65
C ALA A 187 10.65 -5.52 21.28
N LEU A 188 10.35 -6.80 21.03
CA LEU A 188 10.48 -7.43 19.71
C LEU A 188 9.58 -6.73 18.70
N LEU A 189 10.14 -6.22 17.62
CA LEU A 189 9.46 -5.41 16.62
C LEU A 189 9.86 -5.82 15.21
N SER A 190 8.90 -5.78 14.27
CA SER A 190 9.16 -5.81 12.84
C SER A 190 8.44 -4.68 12.13
N HIS A 191 9.01 -4.18 11.03
CA HIS A 191 8.48 -3.01 10.31
C HIS A 191 8.75 -3.14 8.80
N ASN A 192 8.38 -2.11 8.03
CA ASN A 192 8.47 -2.12 6.56
C ASN A 192 9.90 -1.86 6.01
N LYS A 193 10.96 -2.18 6.76
CA LYS A 193 12.33 -2.12 6.24
C LYS A 193 12.74 -3.49 5.76
N GLN A 194 12.93 -3.58 4.45
CA GLN A 194 13.39 -4.78 3.77
C GLN A 194 14.91 -4.90 3.89
N LEU A 195 15.39 -6.06 4.32
CA LEU A 195 16.80 -6.38 4.34
C LEU A 195 17.34 -6.45 2.90
N PRO A 196 18.60 -6.10 2.66
CA PRO A 196 19.24 -6.26 1.35
C PRO A 196 19.31 -7.73 0.91
N LYS A 197 19.92 -7.98 -0.25
CA LYS A 197 20.00 -9.33 -0.86
C LYS A 197 20.58 -10.41 0.06
N TRP A 198 21.49 -10.07 0.97
CA TRP A 198 22.03 -11.02 1.95
C TRP A 198 20.98 -11.53 2.96
N GLY A 199 19.86 -10.81 3.14
CA GLY A 199 18.71 -11.18 3.95
C GLY A 199 17.51 -11.58 3.11
N PHE A 200 17.74 -12.00 1.85
CA PHE A 200 16.74 -12.56 0.93
C PHE A 200 15.50 -11.67 0.69
N ASP A 201 15.68 -10.34 0.73
CA ASP A 201 14.58 -9.38 0.60
C ASP A 201 13.46 -9.59 1.65
N GLN A 202 13.78 -10.20 2.80
CA GLN A 202 12.86 -10.38 3.93
C GLN A 202 12.84 -9.10 4.79
N MET A 203 11.89 -9.00 5.72
CA MET A 203 11.72 -7.79 6.53
C MET A 203 12.55 -7.87 7.82
N GLU A 204 13.10 -6.74 8.26
CA GLU A 204 13.93 -6.63 9.46
C GLU A 204 13.13 -6.94 10.75
N VAL A 205 13.74 -7.69 11.67
CA VAL A 205 13.30 -7.87 13.06
C VAL A 205 14.34 -7.25 13.98
N THR A 206 13.87 -6.50 14.98
CA THR A 206 14.72 -5.71 15.89
C THR A 206 14.12 -5.70 17.29
N CYS A 207 14.90 -5.27 18.28
CA CYS A 207 14.39 -5.02 19.63
C CYS A 207 14.39 -3.51 19.90
N THR A 208 13.20 -2.90 19.96
CA THR A 208 13.03 -1.45 20.09
C THR A 208 13.01 -1.00 21.55
N PRO A 209 13.71 0.08 21.93
CA PRO A 209 13.58 0.65 23.27
C PRO A 209 12.16 1.22 23.52
N ASN A 210 11.41 1.57 22.47
CA ASN A 210 10.02 2.01 22.61
C ASN A 210 9.06 0.82 22.74
N LYS A 211 8.89 0.33 23.97
CA LYS A 211 8.04 -0.83 24.26
C LYS A 211 6.57 -0.68 23.87
N ARG A 212 6.07 0.55 23.70
CA ARG A 212 4.66 0.82 23.32
C ARG A 212 4.44 0.94 21.82
N ASP A 213 5.46 0.68 21.00
CA ASP A 213 5.33 0.74 19.55
C ASP A 213 4.21 -0.20 19.05
N LYS A 214 3.43 0.28 18.08
CA LYS A 214 2.30 -0.47 17.50
C LYS A 214 2.78 -1.67 16.69
N ASN A 215 3.98 -1.60 16.13
CA ASN A 215 4.61 -2.65 15.33
C ASN A 215 5.30 -3.73 16.19
N ALA A 216 5.36 -3.54 17.51
CA ALA A 216 5.89 -4.54 18.46
C ALA A 216 4.82 -5.54 18.95
N VAL A 217 3.62 -5.51 18.36
CA VAL A 217 2.51 -6.37 18.75
C VAL A 217 2.50 -7.62 17.87
N TRP A 218 2.40 -8.79 18.50
CA TRP A 218 2.37 -10.10 17.88
C TRP A 218 1.15 -10.89 18.33
N ASN A 219 0.80 -11.91 17.56
CA ASN A 219 -0.16 -12.94 17.95
C ASN A 219 0.37 -14.32 17.54
N VAL A 220 -0.06 -15.35 18.28
CA VAL A 220 0.09 -16.73 17.83
C VAL A 220 -0.91 -16.94 16.69
N GLU A 221 -0.46 -17.38 15.52
CA GLU A 221 -1.35 -17.69 14.39
C GLU A 221 -1.65 -19.19 14.34
N ASP A 222 -0.63 -20.03 14.34
CA ASP A 222 -0.76 -21.48 14.40
C ASP A 222 -0.25 -22.01 15.75
N ASN A 223 -0.91 -23.04 16.28
CA ASN A 223 -0.57 -23.67 17.55
C ASN A 223 -0.65 -25.20 17.40
N TRP A 224 0.45 -25.90 17.67
CA TRP A 224 0.53 -27.36 17.63
C TRP A 224 0.93 -27.89 19.00
N PHE A 225 -0.03 -28.52 19.67
CA PHE A 225 0.20 -29.15 20.96
C PHE A 225 -0.80 -30.28 21.21
N SER A 226 -0.32 -31.53 21.24
CA SER A 226 -1.17 -32.73 21.29
C SER A 226 -1.91 -32.93 22.62
N LYS A 227 -1.42 -32.32 23.71
CA LYS A 227 -2.02 -32.47 25.05
C LYS A 227 -3.23 -31.54 25.29
N LEU A 228 -3.58 -30.68 24.35
CA LEU A 228 -4.75 -29.80 24.43
C LEU A 228 -5.75 -30.12 23.30
N PRO A 229 -7.07 -29.98 23.56
CA PRO A 229 -8.08 -30.22 22.54
C PRO A 229 -8.02 -29.15 21.44
N SER A 230 -8.20 -29.58 20.20
CA SER A 230 -8.30 -28.68 19.05
C SER A 230 -9.72 -28.12 18.93
N GLU A 231 -9.82 -26.80 18.71
CA GLU A 231 -11.08 -26.10 18.47
C GLU A 231 -11.14 -25.55 17.04
N SER A 232 -12.35 -25.47 16.48
CA SER A 232 -12.58 -24.82 15.19
C SER A 232 -12.64 -23.30 15.34
N PHE A 233 -11.93 -22.57 14.47
CA PHE A 233 -11.82 -21.12 14.55
C PHE A 233 -12.99 -20.36 13.91
N GLU A 234 -14.01 -21.04 13.38
CA GLU A 234 -15.14 -20.38 12.71
C GLU A 234 -15.85 -19.36 13.60
N ARG A 235 -15.94 -19.64 14.91
CA ARG A 235 -16.59 -18.77 15.89
C ARG A 235 -15.90 -17.42 16.07
N TYR A 236 -14.60 -17.34 15.78
CA TYR A 236 -13.79 -16.13 16.00
C TYR A 236 -13.58 -15.30 14.72
N ARG A 237 -14.26 -15.65 13.63
CA ARG A 237 -14.19 -14.89 12.37
C ARG A 237 -14.80 -13.47 12.58
N PRO A 238 -14.14 -12.41 12.08
CA PRO A 238 -14.60 -11.04 12.27
C PRO A 238 -15.91 -10.77 11.52
N GLY A 239 -16.70 -9.84 12.08
CA GLY A 239 -17.91 -9.33 11.45
C GLY A 239 -17.64 -8.46 10.21
N PHE A 240 -18.69 -8.16 9.44
CA PHE A 240 -18.57 -7.36 8.21
C PHE A 240 -17.96 -5.98 8.43
N ILE A 241 -18.41 -5.25 9.47
CA ILE A 241 -17.93 -3.88 9.75
C ILE A 241 -16.43 -3.87 10.08
N GLN A 242 -15.96 -4.84 10.87
CA GLN A 242 -14.54 -4.98 11.17
C GLN A 242 -13.73 -5.23 9.89
N MET A 243 -14.19 -6.14 9.03
CA MET A 243 -13.55 -6.40 7.74
C MET A 243 -13.57 -5.18 6.82
N PHE A 244 -14.65 -4.40 6.82
CA PHE A 244 -14.77 -3.19 6.02
C PHE A 244 -13.69 -2.18 6.40
N PHE A 245 -13.56 -1.85 7.69
CA PHE A 245 -12.55 -0.90 8.16
C PHE A 245 -11.13 -1.42 7.97
N GLU A 246 -10.89 -2.71 8.24
CA GLU A 246 -9.59 -3.32 8.04
C GLU A 246 -9.16 -3.29 6.56
N SER A 247 -10.08 -3.62 5.65
CA SER A 247 -9.84 -3.56 4.21
C SER A 247 -9.48 -2.13 3.77
N HIS A 248 -10.22 -1.12 4.24
CA HIS A 248 -9.91 0.28 3.93
C HIS A 248 -8.58 0.74 4.53
N ALA A 249 -8.24 0.30 5.74
CA ALA A 249 -6.95 0.59 6.34
C ALA A 249 -5.80 0.00 5.50
N VAL A 250 -5.94 -1.25 5.04
CA VAL A 250 -4.98 -1.91 4.14
C VAL A 250 -4.89 -1.18 2.80
N MET A 251 -6.02 -0.75 2.22
CA MET A 251 -6.05 0.02 0.97
C MET A 251 -5.36 1.37 1.11
N LEU A 252 -5.64 2.11 2.19
CA LEU A 252 -5.03 3.41 2.47
C LEU A 252 -3.52 3.28 2.66
N GLN A 253 -3.09 2.29 3.45
CA GLN A 253 -1.66 2.07 3.68
C GLN A 253 -0.94 1.58 2.43
N GLY A 254 -1.54 0.65 1.69
CA GLY A 254 -1.00 0.17 0.41
C GLY A 254 -0.84 1.33 -0.56
N ASN A 255 -1.85 2.18 -0.68
CA ASN A 255 -1.84 3.36 -1.53
C ASN A 255 -0.77 4.39 -1.11
N ALA A 256 -0.65 4.70 0.18
CA ALA A 256 0.41 5.56 0.71
C ALA A 256 1.83 4.96 0.55
N GLY A 257 1.93 3.63 0.47
CA GLY A 257 3.17 2.88 0.28
C GLY A 257 3.68 2.83 -1.16
N LEU A 258 2.87 3.22 -2.16
CA LEU A 258 3.27 3.28 -3.56
C LEU A 258 4.17 4.49 -3.82
N LYS A 259 5.38 4.47 -3.26
CA LYS A 259 6.39 5.50 -3.50
C LYS A 259 7.18 5.18 -4.77
N PRO A 260 7.63 6.21 -5.52
CA PRO A 260 8.46 6.00 -6.69
C PRO A 260 9.75 5.29 -6.29
N LYS A 261 10.13 4.27 -7.07
CA LYS A 261 11.44 3.64 -6.90
C LYS A 261 12.53 4.58 -7.41
N GLU A 262 13.75 4.41 -6.91
CA GLU A 262 14.90 5.15 -7.42
C GLU A 262 15.07 4.89 -8.93
N GLY A 263 15.18 5.96 -9.73
CA GLY A 263 15.27 5.90 -11.18
C GLY A 263 13.94 5.73 -11.93
N GLU A 264 12.81 5.56 -11.25
CA GLU A 264 11.50 5.46 -11.89
C GLU A 264 10.97 6.84 -12.30
N LEU A 265 10.75 7.02 -13.60
CA LEU A 265 10.22 8.26 -14.16
C LEU A 265 8.71 8.34 -13.93
N THR A 266 8.29 9.20 -13.01
CA THR A 266 6.87 9.44 -12.68
C THR A 266 6.44 10.83 -13.15
N SER A 267 5.15 11.01 -13.45
CA SER A 267 4.66 12.31 -13.90
C SER A 267 4.26 13.18 -12.70
N ARG A 268 4.48 14.50 -12.82
CA ARG A 268 4.13 15.47 -11.77
C ARG A 268 2.84 16.20 -12.15
N PRO A 269 2.03 16.64 -11.17
CA PRO A 269 0.75 17.31 -11.44
C PRO A 269 0.83 18.47 -12.43
N TRP A 270 1.90 19.27 -12.38
CA TRP A 270 2.09 20.40 -13.29
C TRP A 270 2.45 19.99 -14.72
N HIS A 271 2.92 18.76 -14.97
CA HIS A 271 3.17 18.26 -16.33
C HIS A 271 1.87 18.09 -17.13
N TRP A 272 0.74 17.85 -16.44
CA TRP A 272 -0.47 17.34 -17.09
C TRP A 272 -1.23 18.40 -17.91
N PRO A 273 -1.50 19.61 -17.40
CA PRO A 273 -2.27 20.61 -18.15
C PRO A 273 -1.55 21.10 -19.41
N ILE A 274 -0.23 21.18 -19.37
CA ILE A 274 0.61 21.61 -20.51
C ILE A 274 0.92 20.47 -21.49
N ASN A 275 0.49 19.25 -21.18
CA ASN A 275 0.76 18.05 -21.98
C ASN A 275 2.28 17.81 -22.18
N LEU A 276 3.08 18.02 -21.12
CA LEU A 276 4.54 18.05 -21.24
C LEU A 276 5.12 16.69 -21.66
N ARG A 277 4.63 15.61 -21.06
CA ARG A 277 5.14 14.27 -21.30
C ARG A 277 4.03 13.25 -21.13
N GLY A 278 3.92 12.34 -22.09
CA GLY A 278 3.00 11.22 -22.06
C GLY A 278 3.57 9.99 -21.36
N GLN A 279 2.91 8.85 -21.54
CA GLN A 279 3.29 7.58 -20.92
C GLN A 279 3.12 6.41 -21.89
N PHE A 280 4.10 5.51 -21.95
CA PHE A 280 3.98 4.26 -22.71
C PHE A 280 3.03 3.27 -22.01
N PHE A 281 2.13 2.65 -22.79
CA PHE A 281 1.25 1.57 -22.33
C PHE A 281 1.65 0.19 -22.86
N SER A 282 2.23 0.11 -24.05
CA SER A 282 2.62 -1.15 -24.70
C SER A 282 3.92 -1.05 -25.50
N GLY A 283 4.56 -2.20 -25.71
CA GLY A 283 5.94 -2.33 -26.22
C GLY A 283 6.11 -2.72 -27.69
N PHE A 284 7.22 -3.42 -27.94
CA PHE A 284 8.08 -3.47 -29.13
C PHE A 284 7.48 -3.34 -30.54
N GLU A 285 6.48 -4.14 -30.92
CA GLU A 285 5.92 -4.08 -32.28
C GLU A 285 4.87 -2.99 -32.47
N TYR A 286 3.90 -2.91 -31.55
CA TYR A 286 2.84 -1.91 -31.54
C TYR A 286 2.95 -1.07 -30.28
N ARG A 287 3.51 0.13 -30.46
CA ARG A 287 3.78 1.05 -29.36
C ARG A 287 2.57 1.96 -29.16
N VAL A 288 1.94 1.89 -27.99
CA VAL A 288 0.86 2.80 -27.59
C VAL A 288 1.43 3.82 -26.62
N TYR A 289 1.25 5.10 -26.95
CA TYR A 289 1.75 6.22 -26.16
C TYR A 289 0.59 7.12 -25.77
N LEU A 290 0.32 7.19 -24.47
CA LEU A 290 -0.72 8.04 -23.93
C LEU A 290 -0.24 9.49 -23.89
N LEU A 291 -0.70 10.25 -24.89
CA LEU A 291 -0.56 11.70 -24.96
C LEU A 291 -1.95 12.31 -25.10
N GLY A 292 -2.21 13.43 -24.43
CA GLY A 292 -3.42 14.19 -24.67
C GLY A 292 -3.43 14.78 -26.07
N ASN A 293 -4.60 14.95 -26.70
CA ASN A 293 -4.67 15.71 -27.95
C ASN A 293 -4.16 17.15 -27.66
N PRO A 294 -3.03 17.59 -28.25
CA PRO A 294 -2.40 18.85 -27.87
C PRO A 294 -3.29 20.05 -28.13
N LEU A 295 -4.10 20.03 -29.20
CA LEU A 295 -5.04 21.11 -29.48
C LEU A 295 -6.10 21.22 -28.38
N ILE A 296 -6.68 20.11 -27.93
CA ILE A 296 -7.68 20.13 -26.85
C ILE A 296 -7.02 20.59 -25.54
N TRP A 297 -5.85 20.04 -25.19
CA TRP A 297 -5.16 20.37 -23.93
C TRP A 297 -4.78 21.86 -23.86
N TRP A 298 -4.13 22.37 -24.91
CA TRP A 298 -3.69 23.76 -24.93
C TRP A 298 -4.86 24.73 -25.08
N SER A 299 -5.88 24.38 -25.88
CA SER A 299 -7.10 25.20 -25.96
C SER A 299 -7.80 25.28 -24.61
N ASN A 300 -7.90 24.17 -23.88
CA ASN A 300 -8.47 24.15 -22.53
C ASN A 300 -7.70 25.05 -21.56
N LEU A 301 -6.36 25.04 -21.62
CA LEU A 301 -5.52 25.89 -20.78
C LEU A 301 -5.69 27.38 -21.12
N ILE A 302 -5.73 27.71 -22.42
CA ILE A 302 -5.98 29.08 -22.90
C ILE A 302 -7.37 29.55 -22.47
N LEU A 303 -8.40 28.72 -22.67
CA LEU A 303 -9.79 29.05 -22.34
C LEU A 303 -10.02 29.16 -20.83
N LEU A 304 -9.28 28.41 -20.02
CA LEU A 304 -9.23 28.62 -18.58
C LEU A 304 -8.68 30.01 -18.23
N GLY A 305 -7.63 30.47 -18.91
CA GLY A 305 -7.11 31.83 -18.79
C GLY A 305 -8.13 32.89 -19.23
N VAL A 306 -8.77 32.70 -20.39
CA VAL A 306 -9.84 33.57 -20.90
C VAL A 306 -10.99 33.65 -19.90
N TYR A 307 -11.38 32.52 -19.31
CA TYR A 307 -12.39 32.49 -18.26
C TYR A 307 -12.04 33.39 -17.08
N PHE A 308 -10.81 33.33 -16.55
CA PHE A 308 -10.39 34.21 -15.45
C PHE A 308 -10.40 35.69 -15.86
N VAL A 309 -10.02 36.01 -17.10
CA VAL A 309 -10.10 37.38 -17.64
C VAL A 309 -11.55 37.85 -17.74
N LEU A 310 -12.46 37.02 -18.25
CA LEU A 310 -13.88 37.34 -18.34
C LEU A 310 -14.50 37.53 -16.95
N GLN A 311 -14.18 36.66 -16.00
CA GLN A 311 -14.69 36.76 -14.62
C GLN A 311 -14.16 38.00 -13.89
N THR A 312 -12.89 38.34 -14.04
CA THR A 312 -12.34 39.58 -13.47
C THR A 312 -13.00 40.81 -14.11
N GLY A 313 -13.21 40.81 -15.43
CA GLY A 313 -13.97 41.85 -16.11
C GLY A 313 -15.40 41.97 -15.60
N VAL A 314 -16.11 40.86 -15.40
CA VAL A 314 -17.47 40.83 -14.81
C VAL A 314 -17.46 41.34 -13.37
N LEU A 315 -16.48 41.00 -12.54
CA LEU A 315 -16.41 41.49 -11.16
C LEU A 315 -16.14 43.00 -11.09
N VAL A 316 -15.26 43.52 -11.96
CA VAL A 316 -14.89 44.94 -12.00
C VAL A 316 -16.00 45.80 -12.63
N LEU A 317 -16.62 45.32 -13.72
CA LEU A 317 -17.64 46.07 -14.47
C LEU A 317 -19.08 45.79 -13.97
N GLY A 318 -19.33 44.61 -13.43
CA GLY A 318 -20.64 44.14 -12.96
C GLY A 318 -21.10 44.79 -11.64
N GLN A 319 -20.20 45.42 -10.89
CA GLN A 319 -20.61 46.35 -9.82
C GLN A 319 -21.48 47.52 -10.34
N ARG A 320 -21.56 47.73 -11.67
CA ARG A 320 -22.32 48.83 -12.31
C ARG A 320 -23.56 48.40 -13.10
N ARG A 321 -23.78 47.11 -13.37
CA ARG A 321 -24.94 46.61 -14.15
C ARG A 321 -25.45 45.28 -13.59
N GLY A 322 -26.67 45.29 -13.04
CA GLY A 322 -27.37 44.10 -12.54
C GLY A 322 -28.03 43.32 -13.67
N ASP A 323 -27.26 42.50 -14.38
CA ASP A 323 -27.74 41.69 -15.49
C ASP A 323 -27.80 40.19 -15.11
N ASN A 324 -28.94 39.55 -15.32
CA ASN A 324 -29.23 38.19 -14.83
C ASN A 324 -28.53 37.10 -15.66
N ASP A 325 -28.29 37.32 -16.95
CA ASP A 325 -27.67 36.31 -17.84
C ASP A 325 -26.19 36.06 -17.50
N VAL A 326 -25.49 37.11 -17.06
CA VAL A 326 -24.10 37.01 -16.57
C VAL A 326 -24.01 36.17 -15.29
N HIS A 327 -25.07 36.16 -14.47
CA HIS A 327 -25.12 35.42 -13.21
C HIS A 327 -25.21 33.90 -13.43
N TYR A 328 -26.00 33.43 -14.39
CA TYR A 328 -26.13 31.99 -14.68
C TYR A 328 -24.85 31.38 -15.26
N LEU A 329 -24.22 32.05 -16.23
CA LEU A 329 -22.94 31.64 -16.81
C LEU A 329 -21.85 31.54 -15.74
N THR A 330 -21.79 32.53 -14.86
CA THR A 330 -20.84 32.59 -13.74
C THR A 330 -21.12 31.50 -12.70
N SER A 331 -22.39 31.12 -12.49
CA SER A 331 -22.73 30.02 -11.59
C SER A 331 -22.25 28.67 -12.12
N SER A 332 -22.58 28.31 -13.36
CA SER A 332 -22.19 27.04 -13.97
C SER A 332 -20.68 26.88 -14.09
N CYS A 333 -19.98 27.94 -14.53
CA CYS A 333 -18.52 27.89 -14.64
C CYS A 333 -17.82 27.74 -13.27
N ARG A 334 -18.37 28.32 -12.20
CA ARG A 334 -17.83 28.14 -10.83
C ARG A 334 -17.90 26.69 -10.37
N TRP A 335 -19.02 26.00 -10.64
CA TRP A 335 -19.15 24.57 -10.32
C TRP A 335 -18.21 23.70 -11.14
N LEU A 336 -18.03 24.01 -12.43
CA LEU A 336 -17.06 23.31 -13.29
C LEU A 336 -15.62 23.54 -12.84
N LEU A 337 -15.27 24.77 -12.45
CA LEU A 337 -13.97 25.10 -11.88
C LEU A 337 -13.74 24.38 -10.54
N LEU A 338 -14.75 24.32 -9.67
CA LEU A 338 -14.68 23.57 -8.43
C LEU A 338 -14.47 22.07 -8.69
N GLY A 339 -15.20 21.51 -9.66
CA GLY A 339 -15.03 20.14 -10.12
C GLY A 339 -13.60 19.88 -10.60
N TRP A 340 -13.05 20.76 -11.44
CA TRP A 340 -11.65 20.71 -11.88
C TRP A 340 -10.68 20.78 -10.70
N ALA A 341 -10.87 21.72 -9.78
CA ALA A 341 -9.99 21.94 -8.64
C ALA A 341 -9.97 20.74 -7.68
N VAL A 342 -11.14 20.19 -7.32
CA VAL A 342 -11.26 19.01 -6.45
C VAL A 342 -10.60 17.78 -7.08
N HIS A 343 -10.61 17.66 -8.41
CA HIS A 343 -9.99 16.55 -9.12
C HIS A 343 -8.52 16.82 -9.52
N TYR A 344 -7.96 18.00 -9.26
CA TYR A 344 -6.59 18.33 -9.67
C TYR A 344 -5.70 18.73 -8.49
N VAL A 345 -6.16 19.65 -7.65
CA VAL A 345 -5.37 20.23 -6.55
C VAL A 345 -4.90 19.18 -5.54
N PRO A 346 -5.69 18.16 -5.12
CA PRO A 346 -5.23 17.18 -4.14
C PRO A 346 -3.97 16.42 -4.57
N PHE A 347 -3.72 16.28 -5.87
CA PHE A 347 -2.53 15.58 -6.36
C PHE A 347 -1.21 16.28 -6.02
N TYR A 348 -1.21 17.58 -5.76
CA TYR A 348 -0.02 18.32 -5.30
C TYR A 348 0.41 17.93 -3.88
N ALA A 349 -0.52 17.46 -3.05
CA ALA A 349 -0.25 17.00 -1.68
C ALA A 349 0.08 15.49 -1.60
N MET A 350 -0.08 14.74 -2.68
CA MET A 350 0.12 13.29 -2.69
C MET A 350 1.60 12.93 -2.87
N GLY A 351 2.18 12.24 -1.88
CA GLY A 351 3.58 11.74 -1.91
C GLY A 351 3.77 10.34 -2.52
N ARG A 352 2.86 9.91 -3.41
CA ARG A 352 2.87 8.59 -4.07
C ARG A 352 3.21 8.73 -5.55
N VAL A 353 3.42 7.60 -6.24
CA VAL A 353 3.57 7.57 -7.69
C VAL A 353 2.31 8.14 -8.36
N LEU A 354 2.51 9.07 -9.29
CA LEU A 354 1.47 9.67 -10.09
C LEU A 354 1.77 9.50 -11.59
N TYR A 355 0.69 9.46 -12.36
CA TYR A 355 0.70 9.17 -13.79
C TYR A 355 -0.24 10.11 -14.54
N PHE A 356 0.00 10.29 -15.83
CA PHE A 356 -0.71 11.26 -16.67
C PHE A 356 -2.24 11.07 -16.66
N HIS A 357 -2.72 9.83 -16.63
CA HIS A 357 -4.16 9.51 -16.61
C HIS A 357 -4.90 10.00 -15.34
N HIS A 358 -4.20 10.32 -14.26
CA HIS A 358 -4.84 10.89 -13.06
C HIS A 358 -5.48 12.25 -13.33
N TYR A 359 -5.04 12.96 -14.37
CA TYR A 359 -5.62 14.25 -14.76
C TYR A 359 -6.96 14.12 -15.49
N PHE A 360 -7.35 12.94 -15.99
CA PHE A 360 -8.51 12.80 -16.89
C PHE A 360 -9.84 13.26 -16.29
N PRO A 361 -10.17 13.00 -15.02
CA PRO A 361 -11.36 13.55 -14.40
C PRO A 361 -11.34 15.09 -14.40
N ALA A 362 -10.22 15.71 -14.04
CA ALA A 362 -10.08 17.16 -14.07
C ALA A 362 -10.17 17.72 -15.50
N LEU A 363 -9.52 17.07 -16.47
CA LEU A 363 -9.61 17.42 -17.88
C LEU A 363 -11.06 17.46 -18.37
N MET A 364 -11.91 16.50 -17.96
CA MET A 364 -13.32 16.48 -18.35
C MET A 364 -14.03 17.77 -17.90
N PHE A 365 -13.82 18.21 -16.65
CA PHE A 365 -14.33 19.48 -16.16
C PHE A 365 -13.74 20.68 -16.90
N SER A 366 -12.45 20.64 -17.22
CA SER A 366 -11.77 21.69 -18.01
C SER A 366 -12.34 21.82 -19.42
N SER A 367 -12.65 20.70 -20.09
CA SER A 367 -13.25 20.69 -21.43
C SER A 367 -14.69 21.18 -21.41
N MET A 368 -15.49 20.79 -20.40
CA MET A 368 -16.84 21.30 -20.23
C MET A 368 -16.84 22.82 -19.98
N LEU A 369 -15.93 23.32 -19.13
CA LEU A 369 -15.75 24.75 -18.90
C LEU A 369 -15.38 25.46 -20.21
N SER A 370 -14.46 24.89 -20.97
CA SER A 370 -14.01 25.42 -22.26
C SER A 370 -15.17 25.51 -23.27
N GLY A 371 -16.05 24.50 -23.33
CA GLY A 371 -17.26 24.54 -24.15
C GLY A 371 -18.19 25.70 -23.80
N VAL A 372 -18.42 25.93 -22.50
CA VAL A 372 -19.26 27.05 -22.02
C VAL A 372 -18.62 28.41 -22.34
N VAL A 373 -17.30 28.53 -22.18
CA VAL A 373 -16.56 29.77 -22.50
C VAL A 373 -16.58 30.04 -24.01
N ILE A 374 -16.36 29.02 -24.85
CA ILE A 374 -16.44 29.14 -26.31
C ILE A 374 -17.83 29.60 -26.72
N ASP A 375 -18.89 28.98 -26.20
CA ASP A 375 -20.27 29.36 -26.53
C ASP A 375 -20.58 30.81 -26.18
N TYR A 376 -20.10 31.26 -25.01
CA TYR A 376 -20.24 32.66 -24.59
C TYR A 376 -19.47 33.63 -25.50
N VAL A 377 -18.21 33.34 -25.82
CA VAL A 377 -17.37 34.18 -26.68
C VAL A 377 -17.94 34.24 -28.10
N ILE A 378 -18.39 33.11 -28.66
CA ILE A 378 -19.05 33.06 -29.97
C ILE A 378 -20.34 33.88 -29.93
N THR A 379 -21.12 33.78 -28.86
CA THR A 379 -22.37 34.53 -28.72
C THR A 379 -22.13 36.04 -28.66
N LEU A 380 -21.04 36.46 -28.00
CA LEU A 380 -20.67 37.86 -27.87
C LEU A 380 -20.09 38.45 -29.17
N CYS A 381 -19.23 37.71 -29.86
CA CYS A 381 -18.45 38.22 -30.99
C CYS A 381 -19.05 37.93 -32.37
N ILE A 382 -19.91 36.91 -32.49
CA ILE A 382 -20.31 36.35 -33.79
C ILE A 382 -21.83 36.45 -34.00
N PRO A 383 -22.30 37.01 -35.13
CA PRO A 383 -23.71 37.07 -35.47
C PRO A 383 -24.34 35.67 -35.55
N THR A 384 -25.60 35.53 -35.13
CA THR A 384 -26.32 34.25 -35.02
C THR A 384 -26.24 33.37 -36.28
N ARG A 385 -26.30 33.99 -37.47
CA ARG A 385 -26.24 33.26 -38.76
C ARG A 385 -24.90 32.55 -39.02
N GLN A 386 -23.81 33.04 -38.43
CA GLN A 386 -22.46 32.51 -38.67
C GLN A 386 -21.97 31.56 -37.58
N ARG A 387 -22.64 31.49 -36.42
CA ARG A 387 -22.20 30.69 -35.26
C ARG A 387 -22.05 29.20 -35.60
N HIS A 388 -23.00 28.63 -36.33
CA HIS A 388 -22.95 27.21 -36.71
C HIS A 388 -21.75 26.86 -37.58
N TRP A 389 -21.32 27.76 -38.48
CA TRP A 389 -20.14 27.55 -39.32
C TRP A 389 -18.84 27.57 -38.49
N VAL A 390 -18.77 28.45 -37.49
CA VAL A 390 -17.62 28.53 -36.59
C VAL A 390 -17.53 27.29 -35.72
N ILE A 391 -18.65 26.84 -35.14
CA ILE A 391 -18.71 25.60 -34.35
C ILE A 391 -18.33 24.40 -35.22
N ALA A 392 -18.87 24.30 -36.45
CA ALA A 392 -18.52 23.24 -37.38
C ALA A 392 -17.02 23.24 -37.70
N GLY A 393 -16.43 24.42 -37.97
CA GLY A 393 -14.99 24.56 -38.19
C GLY A 393 -14.15 24.10 -36.99
N LEU A 394 -14.51 24.50 -35.77
CA LEU A 394 -13.84 24.06 -34.55
C LEU A 394 -13.90 22.54 -34.38
N LEU A 395 -15.07 21.93 -34.60
CA LEU A 395 -15.24 20.48 -34.55
C LEU A 395 -14.41 19.76 -35.62
N SER A 396 -14.38 20.28 -36.85
CA SER A 396 -13.56 19.74 -37.93
C SER A 396 -12.07 19.76 -37.60
N VAL A 397 -11.56 20.84 -36.97
CA VAL A 397 -10.16 20.93 -36.52
C VAL A 397 -9.86 19.90 -35.44
N ILE A 398 -10.77 19.70 -34.48
CA ILE A 398 -10.61 18.69 -33.43
C ILE A 398 -10.57 17.27 -34.03
N VAL A 399 -11.49 16.96 -34.95
CA VAL A 399 -11.54 15.66 -35.63
C VAL A 399 -10.27 15.43 -36.44
N TYR A 400 -9.83 16.42 -37.22
CA TYR A 400 -8.60 16.35 -38.00
C TYR A 400 -7.38 16.11 -37.10
N SER A 401 -7.28 16.83 -35.99
CA SER A 401 -6.22 16.63 -35.01
C SER A 401 -6.24 15.23 -34.41
N PHE A 402 -7.42 14.70 -34.06
CA PHE A 402 -7.54 13.32 -33.62
C PHE A 402 -7.07 12.34 -34.70
N SER A 403 -7.46 12.53 -35.96
CA SER A 403 -7.00 11.69 -37.07
C SER A 403 -5.47 11.67 -37.18
N LEU A 404 -4.80 12.83 -37.04
CA LEU A 404 -3.34 12.93 -37.05
C LEU A 404 -2.68 12.17 -35.89
N PHE A 405 -3.21 12.32 -34.67
CA PHE A 405 -2.64 11.69 -33.47
C PHE A 405 -3.21 10.29 -33.17
N SER A 406 -4.13 9.79 -33.99
CA SER A 406 -4.79 8.48 -33.79
C SER A 406 -3.84 7.29 -33.70
N PRO A 407 -2.68 7.24 -34.39
CA PRO A 407 -1.73 6.15 -34.22
C PRO A 407 -1.21 6.01 -32.78
N LEU A 408 -1.13 7.11 -32.01
CA LEU A 408 -0.72 7.06 -30.61
C LEU A 408 -1.68 6.23 -29.74
N ALA A 409 -2.98 6.24 -30.08
CA ALA A 409 -4.03 5.53 -29.36
C ALA A 409 -4.28 4.11 -29.92
N TYR A 410 -4.29 3.95 -31.24
CA TYR A 410 -4.56 2.66 -31.90
C TYR A 410 -3.31 1.78 -32.08
N GLY A 411 -2.11 2.33 -31.86
CA GLY A 411 -0.84 1.64 -31.96
C GLY A 411 0.02 2.17 -33.11
N MET A 412 1.25 2.56 -32.78
CA MET A 412 2.24 3.00 -33.76
C MET A 412 3.18 1.86 -34.15
N GLN A 413 3.62 1.89 -35.40
CA GLN A 413 4.66 1.03 -35.95
C GLN A 413 5.80 1.87 -36.53
N GLY A 414 6.97 1.26 -36.72
CA GLY A 414 8.14 1.92 -37.34
C GLY A 414 9.06 2.60 -36.31
N PRO A 415 9.99 3.46 -36.76
CA PRO A 415 10.96 4.13 -35.89
C PRO A 415 10.30 5.18 -34.98
N PRO A 416 10.88 5.48 -33.79
CA PRO A 416 10.40 6.53 -32.91
C PRO A 416 10.41 7.90 -33.61
N ALA A 417 9.50 8.80 -33.21
CA ALA A 417 9.33 10.13 -33.78
C ALA A 417 10.57 11.03 -33.60
N ASN A 418 11.53 10.64 -32.77
CA ASN A 418 12.83 11.31 -32.64
C ASN A 418 13.70 11.17 -33.90
N LEU A 419 13.45 10.17 -34.73
CA LEU A 419 14.23 9.94 -35.94
C LEU A 419 13.58 10.65 -37.13
N PRO A 420 14.36 11.34 -37.98
CA PRO A 420 13.83 12.08 -39.13
C PRO A 420 13.19 11.18 -40.19
N ASN A 421 13.48 9.87 -40.17
CA ASN A 421 12.86 8.88 -41.06
C ASN A 421 11.51 8.36 -40.55
N SER A 422 11.03 8.83 -39.39
CA SER A 422 9.74 8.43 -38.83
C SER A 422 8.60 9.21 -39.46
N THR A 423 7.52 8.51 -39.82
CA THR A 423 6.25 9.12 -40.27
C THR A 423 5.62 10.02 -39.19
N MET A 424 5.99 9.81 -37.92
CA MET A 424 5.49 10.54 -36.77
C MET A 424 6.40 11.72 -36.37
N HIS A 425 7.54 11.93 -37.04
CA HIS A 425 8.50 12.99 -36.68
C HIS A 425 7.86 14.37 -36.67
N GLY A 426 7.03 14.70 -37.66
CA GLY A 426 6.31 15.98 -37.73
C GLY A 426 5.22 16.18 -36.65
N LEU A 427 4.84 15.12 -35.94
CA LEU A 427 3.87 15.18 -34.84
C LEU A 427 4.54 15.41 -33.48
N LYS A 428 5.87 15.35 -33.41
CA LYS A 428 6.63 15.63 -32.20
C LYS A 428 6.78 17.15 -32.03
N TRP A 429 5.79 17.78 -31.41
CA TRP A 429 5.79 19.24 -31.20
C TRP A 429 6.59 19.68 -29.97
N LEU A 430 6.83 18.78 -29.02
CA LEU A 430 7.67 19.02 -27.85
C LEU A 430 8.81 18.02 -27.79
N ASP A 431 10.00 18.48 -27.43
CA ASP A 431 11.20 17.63 -27.29
C ASP A 431 11.04 16.52 -26.25
N THR A 432 10.21 16.78 -25.24
CA THR A 432 9.87 15.88 -24.13
C THR A 432 8.90 14.77 -24.52
N TRP A 433 8.32 14.79 -25.72
CA TRP A 433 7.49 13.70 -26.23
C TRP A 433 8.38 12.60 -26.83
N GLU A 434 8.16 11.36 -26.39
CA GLU A 434 9.12 10.27 -26.61
C GLU A 434 8.59 9.13 -27.50
N PHE A 435 7.44 9.31 -28.16
CA PHE A 435 6.76 8.25 -28.93
C PHE A 435 7.51 7.80 -30.19
#